data_AF-A0A0R2RZI4-F1
#
_entry.id   AF-A0A0R2RZI4-F1
#
_cell.length_a   1.000
_cell.length_b   1.000
_cell.length_c   1.000
_cell.angle_alpha   90.00
_cell.angle_beta   90.00
_cell.angle_gamma   90.00
#
_symmetry.space_group_name_H-M   'P 1'
#
loop_
_entity.id
_entity.type
_entity.pdbx_description
1 polymer ?
#
loop_
_entity_poly.entity_id
_entity_poly.type
_entity_poly.pdbx_seq_one_letter_code
_entity_poly.pdbx_strand_id
1 'polypeptide(L)'
;MGEVAPAMGMVGTLVGLVALLANMEDVATLGTNMSVAVLTTLYGAFLANAVFLPIANKLGVQSDLESLNREIIIQGVQFIQAGGNPRVLEDQLNAYVAPRARNTVTA
;
A
#
# COMPACT_ATOMS: atom_id res chain seq x y z
N MET A 1 -0.88 -8.07 -0.50
CA MET A 1 -1.63 -8.42 0.73
C MET A 1 -3.03 -7.81 0.73
N GLY A 2 -3.19 -6.50 0.49
CA GLY A 2 -4.50 -5.84 0.45
C GLY A 2 -5.51 -6.40 -0.57
N GLU A 3 -5.04 -6.84 -1.74
CA GLU A 3 -5.88 -7.47 -2.77
C GLU A 3 -6.21 -8.95 -2.49
N VAL A 4 -5.43 -9.60 -1.63
CA VAL A 4 -5.56 -11.03 -1.32
C VAL A 4 -6.52 -11.25 -0.15
N ALA A 5 -6.63 -10.29 0.77
CA ALA A 5 -7.54 -10.37 1.92
C ALA A 5 -9.04 -10.48 1.54
N PRO A 6 -9.57 -9.75 0.52
CA PRO A 6 -10.93 -9.94 0.02
C PRO A 6 -11.12 -11.29 -0.69
N ALA A 7 -10.09 -11.75 -1.42
CA ALA A 7 -10.12 -13.06 -2.08
C ALA A 7 -10.25 -14.20 -1.06
N MET A 8 -9.55 -14.12 0.09
CA MET A 8 -9.73 -15.06 1.20
C MET A 8 -11.13 -14.99 1.83
N GLY A 9 -11.76 -13.81 1.87
CA GLY A 9 -13.16 -13.66 2.28
C GLY A 9 -14.14 -14.40 1.37
N MET A 10 -13.91 -14.35 0.04
CA MET A 10 -14.70 -15.12 -0.93
C MET A 10 -14.48 -16.64 -0.82
N VAL A 11 -13.30 -17.10 -0.39
CA VAL A 11 -13.10 -18.52 -0.08
C VAL A 11 -13.93 -18.94 1.13
N GLY A 12 -14.07 -18.08 2.13
CA GLY A 12 -14.92 -18.32 3.31
C GLY A 12 -16.40 -18.48 2.97
N THR A 13 -16.92 -17.74 1.98
CA THR A 13 -18.31 -17.91 1.53
C THR A 13 -18.52 -19.25 0.85
N LEU A 14 -17.55 -19.71 0.06
CA LEU A 14 -17.62 -21.03 -0.57
C LEU A 14 -17.65 -22.15 0.48
N VAL A 15 -16.83 -22.05 1.54
CA VAL A 15 -16.85 -23.02 2.65
C VAL A 15 -18.20 -22.99 3.38
N GLY A 16 -18.75 -21.81 3.65
CA GLY A 16 -20.07 -21.67 4.29
C GLY A 16 -21.22 -22.23 3.44
N LEU A 17 -21.16 -22.05 2.12
CA LEU A 17 -22.13 -22.64 1.19
C LEU A 17 -22.02 -24.17 1.12
N VAL A 18 -20.80 -24.72 1.15
CA VAL A 18 -20.59 -26.17 1.21
C VAL A 18 -21.15 -26.75 2.52
N ALA A 19 -20.92 -26.08 3.66
CA ALA A 19 -21.47 -26.49 4.95
C ALA A 19 -23.00 -26.41 5.01
N LEU A 20 -23.58 -25.41 4.33
CA LEU A 20 -25.03 -25.24 4.20
C LEU A 20 -25.65 -26.37 3.37
N LEU A 21 -25.06 -26.70 2.22
CA LEU A 21 -25.53 -27.80 1.37
C LEU A 21 -25.39 -29.18 2.06
N ALA A 22 -24.41 -29.34 2.95
CA ALA A 22 -24.18 -30.58 3.68
C ALA A 22 -25.22 -30.87 4.78
N ASN A 23 -25.92 -29.85 5.30
CA ASN A 23 -26.87 -29.99 6.42
C ASN A 23 -28.24 -29.35 6.12
N MET A 24 -28.74 -29.49 4.89
CA MET A 24 -30.01 -28.86 4.47
C MET A 24 -31.25 -29.38 5.22
N GLU A 25 -31.15 -30.48 5.96
CA GLU A 25 -32.28 -31.09 6.67
C GLU A 25 -32.65 -30.36 7.99
N ASP A 26 -31.73 -29.58 8.57
CA ASP A 26 -31.95 -28.90 9.85
C ASP A 26 -31.91 -27.37 9.72
N VAL A 27 -33.10 -26.76 9.79
CA VAL A 27 -33.31 -25.30 9.71
C VAL A 27 -32.54 -24.55 10.81
N ALA A 28 -32.23 -25.18 11.94
CA ALA A 28 -31.43 -24.56 13.00
C ALA A 28 -29.98 -24.30 12.57
N THR A 29 -29.41 -25.18 11.73
CA THR A 29 -28.02 -25.06 11.26
C THR A 29 -27.86 -24.09 10.09
N LEU A 30 -28.96 -23.79 9.39
CA LEU A 30 -28.99 -22.88 8.24
C LEU A 30 -28.51 -21.46 8.62
N GLY A 31 -29.02 -20.93 9.73
CA GLY A 31 -28.67 -19.58 10.21
C GLY A 31 -27.20 -19.46 10.61
N THR A 32 -26.66 -20.46 11.30
CA THR A 32 -25.25 -20.46 11.76
C THR A 32 -24.28 -20.54 10.58
N ASN A 33 -24.53 -21.41 9.60
CA ASN A 33 -23.66 -21.57 8.43
C ASN A 33 -23.67 -20.32 7.53
N MET A 34 -24.83 -19.68 7.34
CA MET A 34 -24.91 -18.41 6.62
C MET A 34 -24.19 -17.27 7.34
N SER A 35 -24.29 -17.22 8.68
CA SER A 35 -23.63 -16.18 9.49
C SER A 35 -22.12 -16.23 9.35
N VAL A 36 -21.52 -17.43 9.30
CA VAL A 36 -20.08 -17.61 9.08
C VAL A 36 -19.65 -17.12 7.69
N ALA A 37 -20.44 -17.40 6.65
CA ALA A 37 -20.14 -16.92 5.28
C ALA A 37 -20.14 -15.38 5.19
N VAL A 38 -21.11 -14.73 5.84
CA VAL A 38 -21.20 -13.25 5.82
C VAL A 38 -20.09 -12.62 6.67
N LEU A 39 -19.81 -13.16 7.86
CA LEU A 39 -18.75 -12.65 8.74
C LEU A 39 -17.36 -12.78 8.10
N THR A 40 -17.06 -13.90 7.43
CA THR A 40 -15.77 -14.08 6.75
C THR A 40 -15.57 -13.06 5.62
N THR A 41 -16.64 -12.70 4.90
CA THR A 41 -16.61 -11.63 3.88
C THR A 41 -16.39 -10.25 4.51
N LEU A 42 -17.07 -9.97 5.62
CA LEU A 42 -16.93 -8.72 6.37
C LEU A 42 -15.49 -8.54 6.87
N TYR A 43 -14.92 -9.56 7.53
CA TYR A 43 -13.57 -9.50 8.07
C TYR A 43 -12.51 -9.40 6.95
N GLY A 44 -12.69 -10.11 5.84
CA GLY A 44 -11.79 -10.00 4.68
C GLY A 44 -11.80 -8.59 4.08
N ALA A 45 -12.98 -8.02 3.85
CA ALA A 45 -13.12 -6.66 3.30
C ALA A 45 -12.63 -5.57 4.27
N PHE A 46 -12.87 -5.74 5.57
CA PHE A 46 -12.41 -4.82 6.61
C PHE A 46 -10.89 -4.80 6.71
N LEU A 47 -10.24 -5.96 6.82
CA LEU A 47 -8.78 -6.05 6.89
C LEU A 47 -8.12 -5.49 5.61
N ALA A 48 -8.69 -5.78 4.45
CA ALA A 48 -8.19 -5.27 3.17
C ALA A 48 -8.20 -3.74 3.12
N ASN A 49 -9.37 -3.13 3.33
CA ASN A 49 -9.58 -1.71 3.08
C ASN A 49 -9.17 -0.82 4.26
N ALA A 50 -9.35 -1.28 5.50
CA ALA A 50 -9.07 -0.47 6.68
C ALA A 50 -7.63 -0.60 7.17
N VAL A 51 -6.96 -1.72 6.90
CA VAL A 51 -5.61 -1.99 7.44
C VAL A 51 -4.57 -2.09 6.33
N PHE A 52 -4.72 -3.04 5.41
CA PHE A 52 -3.65 -3.34 4.45
C PHE A 52 -3.47 -2.28 3.36
N LEU A 53 -4.56 -1.76 2.78
CA LEU A 53 -4.49 -0.69 1.77
C LEU A 53 -3.84 0.61 2.28
N PRO A 54 -4.26 1.19 3.43
CA PRO A 54 -3.65 2.43 3.90
C PRO A 54 -2.19 2.26 4.29
N ILE A 55 -1.80 1.10 4.85
CA ILE A 55 -0.40 0.79 5.14
C ILE A 55 0.41 0.69 3.84
N ALA A 56 -0.10 -0.02 2.83
CA ALA A 56 0.56 -0.15 1.54
C ALA A 56 0.75 1.21 0.85
N ASN A 57 -0.29 2.05 0.84
CA ASN A 57 -0.21 3.40 0.27
C ASN A 57 0.81 4.26 1.00
N LYS A 58 0.82 4.23 2.34
CA LYS A 58 1.79 5.00 3.13
C LYS A 58 3.22 4.55 2.87
N LEU A 59 3.44 3.24 2.78
CA LEU A 59 4.77 2.70 2.49
C LEU A 59 5.22 3.01 1.06
N GLY A 60 4.29 3.00 0.10
CA GLY A 60 4.55 3.42 -1.28
C GLY A 60 5.06 4.85 -1.37
N VAL A 61 4.37 5.80 -0.72
CA VAL A 61 4.80 7.20 -0.67
C VAL A 61 6.21 7.34 -0.06
N GLN A 62 6.50 6.62 1.02
CA GLN A 62 7.84 6.66 1.63
C GLN A 62 8.91 6.08 0.70
N SER A 63 8.58 4.98 0.01
CA SER A 63 9.48 4.36 -0.98
C SER A 63 9.78 5.29 -2.14
N ASP A 64 8.77 6.01 -2.66
CA ASP A 64 8.95 6.96 -3.76
C ASP A 64 9.85 8.14 -3.34
N LEU A 65 9.65 8.66 -2.12
CA LEU A 65 10.52 9.71 -1.56
C LEU A 65 11.96 9.22 -1.39
N GLU A 66 12.15 7.99 -0.93
CA GLU A 66 13.49 7.41 -0.79
C GLU A 66 14.15 7.17 -2.15
N SER A 67 13.39 6.68 -3.13
CA SER A 67 13.87 6.50 -4.51
C SER A 67 14.29 7.84 -5.13
N LEU A 68 13.49 8.89 -4.96
CA LEU A 68 13.81 10.23 -5.43
C LEU A 68 15.12 10.75 -4.79
N ASN A 69 15.29 10.58 -3.47
CA ASN A 69 16.53 10.99 -2.80
C ASN A 69 17.76 10.26 -3.37
N ARG A 70 17.64 8.95 -3.64
CA ARG A 70 18.74 8.18 -4.24
C ARG A 70 19.04 8.63 -5.68
N GLU A 71 18.00 8.91 -6.47
CA GLU A 71 18.13 9.45 -7.83
C GLU A 71 18.91 10.78 -7.83
N ILE A 72 18.55 11.70 -6.95
CA ILE A 72 19.20 13.01 -6.81
C ILE A 72 20.69 12.84 -6.44
N ILE A 73 21.02 11.93 -5.52
CA ILE A 73 22.41 11.64 -5.13
C ILE A 73 23.19 11.10 -6.33
N ILE A 74 22.63 10.15 -7.09
CA ILE A 74 23.30 9.57 -8.26
C ILE A 74 23.55 10.64 -9.33
N GLN A 75 22.53 11.46 -9.64
CA GLN A 75 22.67 12.56 -10.60
C GLN A 75 23.74 13.56 -10.14
N GLY A 76 23.77 13.90 -8.84
CA GLY A 76 24.79 14.79 -8.28
C GLY A 76 26.21 14.23 -8.40
N VAL A 77 26.40 12.95 -8.10
CA VAL A 77 27.72 12.29 -8.24
C VAL A 77 28.15 12.22 -9.70
N GLN A 78 27.25 11.88 -10.63
CA GLN A 78 27.55 11.88 -12.06
C GLN A 78 27.94 13.27 -12.58
N PHE A 79 27.28 14.34 -12.09
CA PHE A 79 27.60 15.71 -12.47
C PHE A 79 28.98 16.15 -11.96
N ILE A 80 29.35 15.75 -10.73
CA ILE A 80 30.70 15.98 -10.18
C ILE A 80 31.74 15.24 -11.01
N GLN A 81 31.47 13.98 -11.40
CA GLN A 81 32.37 13.18 -12.23
C GLN A 81 32.57 13.81 -13.62
N ALA A 82 31.52 14.39 -14.20
CA ALA A 82 31.58 15.08 -15.48
C ALA A 82 32.36 16.42 -15.43
N GLY A 83 32.80 16.86 -14.25
CA GLY A 83 33.53 18.12 -14.07
C GLY A 83 32.65 19.36 -14.26
N GLY A 84 31.35 19.25 -14.04
CA GLY A 84 30.41 20.37 -14.15
C GLY A 84 30.66 21.46 -13.10
N ASN A 85 30.31 22.71 -13.42
CA ASN A 85 30.44 23.83 -12.48
C ASN A 85 29.54 23.61 -11.24
N PRO A 86 30.07 23.59 -10.00
CA PRO A 86 29.30 23.34 -8.78
C PRO A 86 28.10 24.26 -8.58
N ARG A 87 28.17 25.48 -9.12
CA ARG A 87 27.09 26.47 -9.04
C ARG A 87 25.85 26.03 -9.83
N VAL A 88 26.06 25.37 -10.97
CA VAL A 88 24.98 24.82 -11.80
C VAL A 88 24.37 23.59 -11.12
N LEU A 89 25.19 22.78 -10.44
CA LEU A 89 24.72 21.64 -9.66
C LEU A 89 23.78 22.10 -8.52
N GLU A 90 24.14 23.16 -7.81
CA GLU A 90 23.33 23.72 -6.72
C GLU A 90 21.96 24.21 -7.22
N ASP A 91 21.92 24.90 -8.36
CA ASP A 91 20.67 25.33 -8.99
C ASP A 91 19.78 24.14 -9.40
N GLN A 92 20.40 23.07 -9.91
CA GLN A 92 19.70 21.86 -10.37
C GLN A 92 19.15 21.05 -9.19
N LEU A 93 19.92 20.93 -8.10
CA LEU A 93 19.49 20.28 -6.85
C LEU A 93 18.39 21.08 -6.15
N ASN A 94 18.45 22.42 -6.18
CA ASN A 94 17.41 23.30 -5.62
C ASN A 94 16.04 23.19 -6.34
N ALA A 95 16.03 22.73 -7.58
CA ALA A 95 14.80 22.47 -8.32
C ALA A 95 14.02 21.25 -7.77
N TYR A 96 14.71 20.26 -7.20
CA TYR A 96 14.09 19.07 -6.61
C TYR A 96 13.59 19.28 -5.18
N VAL A 97 14.05 20.34 -4.49
CA VAL A 97 13.59 20.67 -3.14
C VAL A 97 12.26 21.40 -3.20
N ALA A 98 11.28 20.92 -2.42
CA ALA A 98 9.97 21.55 -2.30
C ALA A 98 10.12 23.03 -1.88
N PRO A 99 9.30 23.96 -2.43
CA PRO A 99 9.45 25.41 -2.19
C PRO A 99 9.49 25.81 -0.71
N ARG A 100 8.81 25.04 0.16
CA ARG A 100 8.80 25.25 1.62
C ARG A 100 10.12 24.94 2.32
N ALA A 101 10.90 23.98 1.82
CA ALA A 101 12.18 23.59 2.39
C ALA A 101 13.37 24.33 1.74
N ARG A 102 13.14 25.08 0.67
CA ARG A 102 14.18 25.85 -0.03
C ARG A 102 14.81 26.93 0.84
N ASN A 103 14.01 27.59 1.70
CA ASN A 103 14.46 28.69 2.54
C ASN A 103 15.39 28.28 3.69
N THR A 104 15.40 27.00 4.09
CA THR A 104 16.26 26.50 5.18
C THR A 104 17.64 26.05 4.70
N VAL A 105 17.84 25.84 3.40
CA VAL A 105 19.12 25.35 2.84
C VAL A 105 20.01 26.51 2.37
N THR A 106 19.41 27.65 2.01
CA THR A 106 20.12 28.85 1.54
C THR A 106 20.48 29.86 2.65
N ALA A 107 20.40 29.49 3.93
CA ALA A 107 20.75 30.33 5.09
C ALA A 107 22.00 29.81 5.78
#